data_AF-A0A662V8R2-F1
#
_entry.id   AF-A0A662V8R2-F1
#
_cell.length_a   1.000
_cell.length_b   1.000
_cell.length_c   1.000
_cell.angle_alpha   90.00
_cell.angle_beta   90.00
_cell.angle_gamma   90.00
#
_symmetry.space_group_name_H-M   'P 1'
#
loop_
_entity.id
_entity.type
_entity.pdbx_description
1 polymer ?
#
loop_
_entity_poly.entity_id
_entity_poly.type
_entity_poly.pdbx_seq_one_letter_code
_entity_poly.pdbx_strand_id
1 'polypeptide(L)'
;MTSYTERYGKTYDEWAEEKAQRLYNALKYFYFKNEPVKLKELALQVYRERLIGVPIIKWKPVFEIFTDFKPSPFIKNFLTYVIEQLKYSGYYLTGFTVEVGDVIRVKEQRVDKIKISVKPPRNIIIEVYDTVKVVDREIEEETPEFETRIYRVDKVTRLPPYEFIKNLCYWKDPAT
;
A
#
# COMPACT_ATOMS: atom_id res chain seq x y z
N MET A 1 -2.40 45.10 0.78
CA MET A 1 -3.09 43.80 0.68
C MET A 1 -2.23 42.77 1.38
N THR A 2 -2.52 42.47 2.63
CA THR A 2 -1.78 41.50 3.43
C THR A 2 -2.23 40.09 3.03
N SER A 3 -1.32 39.30 2.48
CA SER A 3 -1.57 37.91 2.09
C SER A 3 -1.85 37.06 3.34
N TYR A 4 -2.82 36.16 3.29
CA TYR A 4 -3.17 35.21 4.38
C TYR A 4 -1.96 34.39 4.92
N THR A 5 -0.81 34.41 4.24
CA THR A 5 0.42 33.69 4.60
C THR A 5 1.30 34.40 5.63
N GLU A 6 1.18 35.73 5.80
CA GLU A 6 2.04 36.50 6.71
C GLU A 6 1.84 36.14 8.19
N ARG A 7 0.67 35.58 8.55
CA ARG A 7 0.37 35.12 9.91
C ARG A 7 1.31 33.99 10.38
N TYR A 8 1.98 33.32 9.44
CA TYR A 8 2.92 32.23 9.70
C TYR A 8 4.38 32.61 9.42
N GLY A 9 4.68 33.91 9.19
CA GLY A 9 6.05 34.40 9.02
C GLY A 9 6.75 33.92 7.74
N LYS A 10 5.99 33.44 6.75
CA LYS A 10 6.52 33.00 5.45
C LYS A 10 5.73 33.59 4.28
N THR A 11 6.43 33.92 3.21
CA THR A 11 5.85 34.33 1.94
C THR A 11 5.18 33.15 1.23
N TYR A 12 4.34 33.43 0.23
CA TYR A 12 3.74 32.38 -0.59
C TYR A 12 4.82 31.53 -1.29
N ASP A 13 5.88 32.18 -1.78
CA ASP A 13 6.96 31.49 -2.51
C ASP A 13 7.74 30.55 -1.59
N GLU A 14 8.03 30.96 -0.36
CA GLU A 14 8.65 30.09 0.64
C GLU A 14 7.77 28.88 0.98
N TRP A 15 6.45 29.07 1.06
CA TRP A 15 5.50 27.97 1.24
C TRP A 15 5.42 27.04 0.04
N ALA A 16 5.53 27.57 -1.18
CA ALA A 16 5.56 26.78 -2.40
C ALA A 16 6.83 25.93 -2.45
N GLU A 17 7.99 26.54 -2.15
CA GLU A 17 9.29 25.85 -2.09
C GLU A 17 9.29 24.74 -1.04
N GLU A 18 8.79 25.02 0.17
CA GLU A 18 8.74 24.02 1.23
C GLU A 18 7.81 22.85 0.89
N LYS A 19 6.67 23.14 0.24
CA LYS A 19 5.78 22.09 -0.30
C LYS A 19 6.47 21.27 -1.38
N ALA A 20 7.19 21.92 -2.30
CA ALA A 20 7.93 21.24 -3.37
C ALA A 20 8.98 20.29 -2.79
N GLN A 21 9.75 20.76 -1.81
CA GLN A 21 10.75 19.97 -1.12
C GLN A 21 10.15 18.74 -0.43
N ARG A 22 9.01 18.89 0.26
CA ARG A 22 8.32 17.77 0.92
C ARG A 22 7.77 16.77 -0.08
N LEU A 23 7.12 17.26 -1.13
CA LEU A 23 6.56 16.43 -2.18
C LEU A 23 7.67 15.63 -2.87
N TYR A 24 8.77 16.29 -3.24
CA TYR A 24 9.93 15.65 -3.83
C TYR A 24 10.52 14.58 -2.91
N ASN A 25 10.71 14.89 -1.61
CA ASN A 25 11.23 13.91 -0.65
C ASN A 25 10.29 12.72 -0.44
N ALA A 26 8.98 12.93 -0.44
CA ALA A 26 8.00 11.86 -0.34
C ALA A 26 8.04 10.95 -1.58
N LEU A 27 8.08 11.53 -2.79
CA LEU A 27 8.19 10.76 -4.04
C LEU A 27 9.53 10.01 -4.10
N LYS A 28 10.62 10.66 -3.66
CA LYS A 28 11.94 10.06 -3.52
C LYS A 28 11.91 8.86 -2.58
N TYR A 29 11.24 8.96 -1.44
CA TYR A 29 11.04 7.85 -0.51
C TYR A 29 10.33 6.67 -1.18
N PHE A 30 9.17 6.89 -1.81
CA PHE A 30 8.42 5.81 -2.47
C PHE A 30 9.20 5.18 -3.63
N TYR A 31 9.93 5.98 -4.40
CA TYR A 31 10.77 5.51 -5.48
C TYR A 31 11.89 4.58 -4.97
N PHE A 32 12.68 5.02 -3.98
CA PHE A 32 13.81 4.22 -3.48
C PHE A 32 13.38 2.99 -2.67
N LYS A 33 12.22 3.04 -2.00
CA LYS A 33 11.65 1.90 -1.29
C LYS A 33 10.89 0.94 -2.20
N ASN A 34 10.63 1.31 -3.46
CA ASN A 34 9.78 0.57 -4.39
C ASN A 34 8.39 0.26 -3.81
N GLU A 35 7.89 1.15 -2.96
CA GLU A 35 6.58 1.03 -2.31
C GLU A 35 5.49 1.70 -3.14
N PRO A 36 4.25 1.18 -3.10
CA PRO A 36 3.10 1.92 -3.59
C PRO A 36 2.97 3.28 -2.92
N VAL A 37 2.60 4.30 -3.69
CA VAL A 37 2.32 5.64 -3.19
C VAL A 37 1.02 5.58 -2.40
N LYS A 38 1.14 5.78 -1.10
CA LYS A 38 0.00 5.89 -0.19
C LYS A 38 -0.44 7.35 -0.15
N LEU A 39 -1.63 7.65 -0.65
CA LEU A 39 -2.16 9.01 -0.73
C LEU A 39 -2.26 9.66 0.65
N LYS A 40 -2.60 8.87 1.67
CA LYS A 40 -2.62 9.33 3.07
C LYS A 40 -1.26 9.87 3.51
N GLU A 41 -0.18 9.13 3.25
CA GLU A 41 1.17 9.50 3.64
C GLU A 41 1.65 10.70 2.83
N LEU A 42 1.39 10.71 1.52
CA LEU A 42 1.70 11.83 0.65
C LEU A 42 1.02 13.13 1.12
N ALA A 43 -0.28 13.08 1.41
CA ALA A 43 -1.04 14.22 1.90
C ALA A 43 -0.49 14.74 3.24
N LEU A 44 -0.16 13.83 4.17
CA LEU A 44 0.42 14.18 5.46
C LEU A 44 1.78 14.87 5.31
N GLN A 45 2.64 14.36 4.44
CA GLN A 45 3.97 14.95 4.21
C GLN A 45 3.87 16.35 3.61
N VAL A 46 3.01 16.55 2.62
CA VAL A 46 2.85 17.86 1.95
C VAL A 46 2.18 18.88 2.89
N TYR A 47 1.11 18.49 3.57
CA TYR A 47 0.24 19.38 4.36
C TYR A 47 0.34 19.18 5.87
N ARG A 48 1.54 18.84 6.38
CA ARG A 48 1.75 18.52 7.80
C ARG A 48 1.14 19.56 8.74
N GLU A 49 1.29 20.86 8.50
CA GLU A 49 0.77 21.91 9.39
C GLU A 49 -0.75 21.97 9.44
N ARG A 50 -1.42 21.54 8.36
CA ARG A 50 -2.88 21.55 8.27
C ARG A 50 -3.50 20.26 8.79
N LEU A 51 -2.74 19.17 8.79
CA LEU A 51 -3.23 17.83 9.11
C LEU A 51 -2.74 17.34 10.48
N ILE A 52 -1.61 17.83 10.98
CA ILE A 52 -1.16 17.62 12.36
C ILE A 52 -2.17 18.26 13.31
N GLY A 53 -2.62 17.49 14.31
CA GLY A 53 -3.64 17.91 15.27
C GLY A 53 -5.09 17.72 14.78
N VAL A 54 -5.31 17.44 13.49
CA VAL A 54 -6.63 17.05 13.00
C VAL A 54 -6.80 15.54 13.14
N PRO A 55 -7.88 15.06 13.80
CA PRO A 55 -8.15 13.63 13.91
C PRO A 55 -8.10 12.95 12.54
N ILE A 56 -7.31 11.87 12.44
CA ILE A 56 -7.01 11.20 11.16
C ILE A 56 -8.28 10.80 10.39
N ILE A 57 -9.33 10.42 11.11
CA ILE A 57 -10.63 10.03 10.55
C ILE A 57 -11.30 11.18 9.79
N LYS A 58 -10.99 12.45 10.11
CA LYS A 58 -11.59 13.63 9.46
C LYS A 58 -10.97 13.97 8.12
N TRP A 59 -9.78 13.47 7.79
CA TRP A 59 -9.07 13.86 6.56
C TRP A 59 -8.45 12.68 5.79
N LYS A 60 -8.36 11.49 6.39
CA LYS A 60 -7.78 10.30 5.74
C LYS A 60 -8.60 9.91 4.49
N PRO A 61 -7.94 9.59 3.36
CA PRO A 61 -8.55 8.95 2.19
C PRO A 61 -9.20 7.61 2.54
N VAL A 62 -10.31 7.28 1.89
CA VAL A 62 -11.01 6.00 2.09
C VAL A 62 -10.49 5.02 1.05
N PHE A 63 -9.96 3.87 1.47
CA PHE A 63 -9.30 2.89 0.59
C PHE A 63 -8.24 3.50 -0.34
N GLU A 64 -7.43 4.44 0.18
CA GLU A 64 -6.43 5.21 -0.61
C GLU A 64 -7.03 5.98 -1.80
N ILE A 65 -8.31 6.36 -1.71
CA ILE A 65 -9.02 7.21 -2.67
C ILE A 65 -9.53 8.45 -1.94
N PHE A 66 -9.29 9.63 -2.52
CA PHE A 66 -9.87 10.87 -2.00
C PHE A 66 -11.38 10.89 -2.26
N THR A 67 -12.16 11.16 -1.22
CA THR A 67 -13.63 11.23 -1.33
C THR A 67 -14.10 12.67 -1.47
N ASP A 68 -15.40 12.88 -1.66
CA ASP A 68 -15.98 14.22 -1.73
C ASP A 68 -15.77 15.03 -0.44
N PHE A 69 -15.73 14.32 0.70
CA PHE A 69 -15.67 14.93 2.02
C PHE A 69 -14.26 15.00 2.62
N LYS A 70 -13.31 14.16 2.18
CA LYS A 70 -12.01 13.99 2.84
C LYS A 70 -10.87 13.77 1.84
N PRO A 71 -9.75 14.51 1.95
CA PRO A 71 -9.49 15.68 2.80
C PRO A 71 -10.21 16.94 2.27
N SER A 72 -9.88 18.13 2.80
CA SER A 72 -10.42 19.40 2.30
C SER A 72 -10.32 19.49 0.76
N PRO A 73 -11.29 20.11 0.05
CA PRO A 73 -11.29 20.22 -1.41
C PRO A 73 -9.97 20.75 -1.98
N PHE A 74 -9.38 21.76 -1.34
CA PHE A 74 -8.09 22.32 -1.75
C PHE A 74 -6.94 21.29 -1.78
N ILE A 75 -6.79 20.49 -0.71
CA ILE A 75 -5.75 19.45 -0.62
C ILE A 75 -5.99 18.38 -1.67
N LYS A 76 -7.25 17.97 -1.86
CA LYS A 76 -7.65 16.98 -2.86
C LYS A 76 -7.30 17.46 -4.26
N ASN A 77 -7.76 18.64 -4.64
CA ASN A 77 -7.56 19.20 -5.98
C ASN A 77 -6.06 19.32 -6.31
N PHE A 78 -5.27 19.84 -5.36
CA PHE A 78 -3.83 19.95 -5.55
C PHE A 78 -3.14 18.59 -5.72
N LEU A 79 -3.42 17.61 -4.86
CA LEU A 79 -2.78 16.29 -4.97
C LEU A 79 -3.24 15.52 -6.21
N THR A 80 -4.51 15.64 -6.59
CA THR A 80 -5.03 15.10 -7.86
C THR A 80 -4.28 15.71 -9.04
N TYR A 81 -4.17 17.04 -9.08
CA TYR A 81 -3.41 17.75 -10.11
C TYR A 81 -1.96 17.27 -10.20
N VAL A 82 -1.27 17.17 -9.06
CA VAL A 82 0.11 16.67 -9.00
C VAL A 82 0.22 15.26 -9.58
N ILE A 83 -0.66 14.34 -9.16
CA ILE A 83 -0.66 12.95 -9.61
C ILE A 83 -0.93 12.87 -11.12
N GLU A 84 -1.88 13.65 -11.63
CA GLU A 84 -2.19 13.71 -13.07
C GLU A 84 -0.99 14.22 -13.89
N GLN A 85 -0.32 15.26 -13.43
CA GLN A 85 0.88 15.79 -14.10
C GLN A 85 2.03 14.79 -14.08
N LEU A 86 2.21 14.06 -12.97
CA LEU A 86 3.21 12.99 -12.87
C LEU A 86 2.88 11.81 -13.79
N LYS A 87 1.61 11.44 -13.93
CA LYS A 87 1.15 10.40 -14.87
C LYS A 87 1.39 10.83 -16.31
N TYR A 88 0.96 12.04 -16.67
CA TYR A 88 1.14 12.61 -18.00
C TYR A 88 2.61 12.66 -18.41
N SER A 89 3.48 12.98 -17.46
CA SER A 89 4.93 13.08 -17.68
C SER A 89 5.68 11.74 -17.57
N GLY A 90 4.97 10.62 -17.30
CA GLY A 90 5.54 9.28 -17.24
C GLY A 90 6.34 8.95 -15.97
N TYR A 91 6.23 9.75 -14.91
CA TYR A 91 6.88 9.52 -13.61
C TYR A 91 6.05 8.64 -12.67
N TYR A 92 4.75 8.46 -12.97
CA TYR A 92 3.80 7.76 -12.11
C TYR A 92 2.96 6.78 -12.94
N LEU A 93 2.80 5.56 -12.44
CA LEU A 93 2.03 4.51 -13.10
C LEU A 93 0.98 3.96 -12.14
N THR A 94 -0.24 3.82 -12.67
CA THR A 94 -1.33 3.10 -12.01
C THR A 94 -1.43 1.72 -12.64
N GLY A 95 -1.27 0.68 -11.83
CA GLY A 95 -1.45 -0.72 -12.22
C GLY A 95 -2.38 -1.46 -11.26
N PHE A 96 -2.56 -2.75 -11.52
CA PHE A 96 -3.25 -3.68 -10.65
C PHE A 96 -2.30 -4.82 -10.29
N THR A 97 -2.24 -5.17 -9.01
CA THR A 97 -1.55 -6.39 -8.58
C THR A 97 -2.59 -7.44 -8.26
N VAL A 98 -2.32 -8.67 -8.70
CA VAL A 98 -3.15 -9.85 -8.46
C VAL A 98 -2.38 -10.77 -7.52
N GLU A 99 -2.90 -10.97 -6.32
CA GLU A 99 -2.44 -11.99 -5.39
C GLU A 99 -3.29 -13.25 -5.57
N VAL A 100 -2.66 -14.36 -5.94
CA VAL A 100 -3.29 -15.68 -6.01
C VAL A 100 -2.84 -16.46 -4.79
N GLY A 101 -3.75 -16.70 -3.85
CA GLY A 101 -3.47 -17.53 -2.67
C GLY A 101 -3.76 -18.99 -2.95
N ASP A 102 -2.73 -19.84 -2.99
CA ASP A 102 -2.91 -21.30 -2.97
C ASP A 102 -3.12 -21.76 -1.54
N VAL A 103 -4.33 -22.24 -1.22
CA VAL A 103 -4.62 -22.86 0.08
C VAL A 103 -4.23 -24.34 0.02
N ILE A 104 -2.99 -24.67 0.38
CA ILE A 104 -2.58 -26.07 0.55
C ILE A 104 -3.10 -26.57 1.91
N ARG A 105 -4.29 -27.20 1.92
CA ARG A 105 -4.76 -27.96 3.10
C ARG A 105 -3.99 -29.28 3.20
N VAL A 106 -2.88 -29.28 3.95
CA VAL A 106 -2.26 -30.52 4.40
C VAL A 106 -3.17 -31.14 5.46
N LYS A 107 -3.91 -32.21 5.11
CA LYS A 107 -4.58 -33.05 6.12
C LYS A 107 -3.50 -33.77 6.91
N GLU A 108 -3.12 -33.19 8.05
CA GLU A 108 -2.25 -33.84 9.03
C GLU A 108 -3.00 -35.07 9.57
N GLN A 109 -2.64 -36.25 9.06
CA GLN A 109 -3.16 -37.52 9.56
C GLN A 109 -2.64 -37.70 10.99
N ARG A 110 -3.58 -37.71 11.96
CA ARG A 110 -3.33 -37.87 13.39
C ARG A 110 -2.23 -38.91 13.65
N VAL A 111 -1.08 -38.46 14.14
CA VAL A 111 -0.12 -39.35 14.81
C VAL A 111 -0.66 -39.56 16.22
N ASP A 112 -1.30 -40.71 16.45
CA ASP A 112 -1.78 -41.10 17.76
C ASP A 112 -0.62 -41.15 18.78
N LYS A 113 -0.93 -40.73 20.01
CA LYS A 113 -0.02 -40.53 21.14
C LYS A 113 0.96 -41.70 21.34
N ILE A 114 2.23 -41.49 21.02
CA ILE A 114 3.31 -42.39 21.44
C ILE A 114 3.67 -42.03 22.90
N LYS A 115 3.23 -42.86 23.85
CA LYS A 115 3.79 -42.87 25.22
C LYS A 115 5.19 -43.48 25.15
N ILE A 116 6.22 -42.64 25.26
CA ILE A 116 7.60 -43.08 25.32
C ILE A 116 7.88 -43.61 26.74
N SER A 117 7.97 -44.94 26.89
CA SER A 117 8.60 -45.57 28.06
C SER A 117 10.10 -45.74 27.81
N VAL A 118 10.89 -45.29 28.76
CA VAL A 118 12.36 -45.30 28.71
C VAL A 118 12.87 -46.71 29.02
N LYS A 119 13.42 -47.40 28.02
CA LYS A 119 14.67 -48.22 28.04
C LYS A 119 14.85 -49.00 26.72
N PRO A 120 16.07 -49.04 26.14
CA PRO A 120 16.38 -49.85 24.94
C PRO A 120 16.68 -51.31 25.37
N PRO A 121 16.46 -52.35 24.53
CA PRO A 121 17.45 -52.66 23.47
C PRO A 121 16.96 -53.46 22.22
N ARG A 122 17.86 -53.50 21.22
CA ARG A 122 18.13 -54.54 20.18
C ARG A 122 17.15 -54.73 19.01
N ASN A 123 17.68 -54.34 17.83
CA ASN A 123 17.46 -54.85 16.47
C ASN A 123 16.23 -55.73 16.23
N ILE A 124 15.22 -55.18 15.55
CA ILE A 124 14.22 -55.94 14.82
C ILE A 124 14.03 -55.27 13.45
N ILE A 125 14.29 -56.04 12.39
CA ILE A 125 13.91 -55.74 11.01
C ILE A 125 12.42 -56.10 10.91
N ILE A 126 11.57 -55.15 10.50
CA ILE A 126 10.15 -55.41 10.24
C ILE A 126 9.89 -55.13 8.77
N GLU A 127 9.67 -56.20 8.00
CA GLU A 127 9.08 -56.13 6.66
C GLU A 127 7.58 -55.85 6.81
N VAL A 128 7.12 -54.70 6.33
CA VAL A 128 5.70 -54.35 6.32
C VAL A 128 5.13 -54.72 4.96
N TYR A 129 4.33 -55.79 4.92
CA TYR A 129 3.48 -56.11 3.77
C TYR A 129 2.15 -55.36 3.95
N ASP A 130 2.00 -54.19 3.34
CA ASP A 130 0.71 -53.50 3.36
C ASP A 130 -0.24 -54.15 2.35
N THR A 131 -1.28 -54.80 2.89
CA THR A 131 -2.43 -55.27 2.13
C THR A 131 -3.41 -54.12 1.97
N VAL A 132 -3.41 -53.51 0.79
CA VAL A 132 -4.30 -52.38 0.47
C VAL A 132 -5.73 -52.91 0.31
N LYS A 133 -6.60 -52.65 1.29
CA LYS A 133 -8.05 -52.69 1.09
C LYS A 133 -8.47 -51.38 0.43
N VAL A 134 -8.71 -51.42 -0.87
CA VAL A 134 -9.35 -50.32 -1.60
C VAL A 134 -10.79 -50.25 -1.14
N VAL A 135 -11.11 -49.20 -0.38
CA VAL A 135 -12.49 -48.82 -0.10
C VAL A 135 -12.76 -47.64 -1.00
N ASP A 136 -13.63 -47.81 -1.99
CA ASP A 136 -14.16 -46.70 -2.79
C ASP A 136 -14.89 -45.75 -1.84
N ARG A 137 -14.23 -44.66 -1.47
CA ARG A 137 -14.90 -43.49 -0.92
C ARG A 137 -15.07 -42.52 -2.07
N GLU A 138 -16.30 -42.10 -2.31
CA GLU A 138 -16.58 -40.90 -3.09
C GLU A 138 -15.79 -39.76 -2.44
N ILE A 139 -14.76 -39.31 -3.13
CA ILE A 139 -14.03 -38.10 -2.77
C ILE A 139 -14.95 -36.97 -3.21
N GLU A 140 -15.62 -36.31 -2.27
CA GLU A 140 -16.13 -34.97 -2.51
C GLU A 140 -14.92 -34.10 -2.88
N GLU A 141 -14.78 -33.82 -4.18
CA GLU A 141 -13.82 -32.84 -4.68
C GLU A 141 -14.26 -31.46 -4.18
N GLU A 142 -13.83 -31.09 -2.97
CA GLU A 142 -13.82 -29.70 -2.54
C GLU A 142 -12.85 -28.97 -3.49
N THR A 143 -13.40 -28.30 -4.52
CA THR A 143 -12.64 -27.37 -5.36
C THR A 143 -11.90 -26.39 -4.45
N PRO A 144 -10.57 -26.26 -4.54
CA PRO A 144 -9.85 -25.28 -3.74
C PRO A 144 -10.38 -23.88 -4.06
N GLU A 145 -10.93 -23.20 -3.06
CA GLU A 145 -11.31 -21.79 -3.18
C GLU A 145 -10.02 -20.98 -3.34
N PHE A 146 -9.66 -20.64 -4.58
CA PHE A 146 -8.60 -19.67 -4.84
C PHE A 146 -9.13 -18.28 -4.48
N GLU A 147 -8.74 -17.74 -3.32
CA GLU A 147 -8.95 -16.32 -3.04
C GLU A 147 -7.99 -15.49 -3.91
N THR A 148 -8.46 -15.09 -5.09
CA THR A 148 -7.76 -14.11 -5.92
C THR A 148 -8.07 -12.71 -5.41
N ARG A 149 -7.06 -11.97 -4.95
CA ARG A 149 -7.19 -10.58 -4.50
C ARG A 149 -6.60 -9.64 -5.54
N ILE A 150 -7.41 -8.73 -6.05
CA ILE A 150 -6.97 -7.69 -7.00
C ILE A 150 -6.95 -6.36 -6.26
N TYR A 151 -5.80 -5.68 -6.24
CA TYR A 151 -5.69 -4.35 -5.67
C TYR A 151 -5.00 -3.38 -6.63
N ARG A 152 -5.50 -2.13 -6.64
CA ARG A 152 -4.90 -1.04 -7.40
C ARG A 152 -3.58 -0.64 -6.74
N VAL A 153 -2.54 -0.50 -7.54
CA VAL A 153 -1.20 -0.07 -7.12
C VAL A 153 -0.79 1.14 -7.91
N ASP A 154 -0.51 2.22 -7.19
CA ASP A 154 0.03 3.44 -7.76
C ASP A 154 1.51 3.54 -7.38
N LYS A 155 2.42 3.74 -8.35
CA LYS A 155 3.88 3.75 -8.11
C LYS A 155 4.59 4.86 -8.85
N VAL A 156 5.64 5.40 -8.21
CA VAL A 156 6.62 6.27 -8.86
C VAL A 156 7.60 5.39 -9.64
N THR A 157 7.55 5.44 -10.96
CA THR A 157 8.41 4.62 -11.85
C THR A 157 9.75 5.26 -12.10
N ARG A 158 9.80 6.60 -12.08
CA ARG A 158 10.99 7.42 -12.29
C ARG A 158 10.90 8.62 -11.38
N LEU A 159 12.04 9.04 -10.81
CA LEU A 159 12.08 10.23 -9.99
C LEU A 159 11.98 11.48 -10.88
N PRO A 160 10.94 12.33 -10.72
CA PRO A 160 10.85 13.58 -11.46
C PRO A 160 11.97 14.56 -11.04
N PRO A 161 12.45 15.43 -11.93
CA PRO A 161 13.37 16.51 -11.56
C PRO A 161 12.76 17.41 -10.49
N TYR A 162 13.59 17.96 -9.60
CA TYR A 162 13.11 18.87 -8.55
C TYR A 162 12.38 20.09 -9.12
N GLU A 163 12.93 20.71 -10.17
CA GLU A 163 12.32 21.86 -10.85
C GLU A 163 10.92 21.55 -11.41
N PHE A 164 10.69 20.32 -11.87
CA PHE A 164 9.35 19.90 -12.29
C PHE A 164 8.38 19.93 -11.12
N ILE A 165 8.75 19.36 -9.97
CA ILE A 165 7.93 19.37 -8.75
C ILE A 165 7.69 20.80 -8.25
N LYS A 166 8.73 21.62 -8.27
CA LYS A 166 8.67 23.03 -7.88
C LYS A 166 7.63 23.78 -8.70
N ASN A 167 7.65 23.63 -10.03
CA ASN A 167 6.66 24.24 -10.93
C ASN A 167 5.21 23.81 -10.61
N LEU A 168 4.99 22.56 -10.19
CA LEU A 168 3.66 22.12 -9.76
C LEU A 168 3.18 22.83 -8.48
N CYS A 169 4.09 23.17 -7.57
CA CYS A 169 3.74 23.81 -6.30
C CYS A 169 3.41 25.31 -6.41
N TYR A 170 3.76 25.95 -7.53
CA TYR A 170 3.30 27.30 -7.89
C TYR A 170 1.92 27.32 -8.56
N TRP A 171 1.25 26.16 -8.63
CA TRP A 171 -0.12 26.08 -9.09
C TRP A 171 -1.03 27.02 -8.28
N LYS A 172 -1.78 27.84 -9.02
CA LYS A 172 -2.88 28.66 -8.50
C LYS A 172 -4.17 27.97 -8.92
N ASP A 173 -5.08 27.79 -7.96
CA ASP A 173 -6.38 27.19 -8.23
C ASP A 173 -7.13 28.06 -9.24
N PRO A 174 -7.46 27.53 -10.45
CA PRO A 174 -8.11 28.31 -11.49
C PRO A 174 -9.52 28.78 -11.12
N ALA A 175 -10.09 28.28 -10.01
CA ALA A 175 -11.40 28.68 -9.51
C ALA A 175 -11.38 29.85 -8.49
N THR A 176 -10.22 30.52 -8.29
CA THR A 176 -10.08 31.66 -7.37
C THR A 176 -9.74 32.96 -8.09
#